data_AF-A0A1Y1XTL4-F1
#
_entry.id   AF-A0A1Y1XTL4-F1
#
_cell.length_a   1.000
_cell.length_b   1.000
_cell.length_c   1.000
_cell.angle_alpha   90.00
_cell.angle_beta   90.00
_cell.angle_gamma   90.00
#
_symmetry.space_group_name_H-M   'P 1'
#
loop_
_entity.id
_entity.type
_entity.pdbx_description
1 polymer ?
#
loop_
_entity_poly.entity_id
_entity_poly.type
_entity_poly.pdbx_seq_one_letter_code
_entity_poly.pdbx_strand_id
1 'polypeptide(L)' 'SEREIKRRNRLNPQQVSRLIQVFRQTTKPRTEVRRNLAKELGMHHRAVQIWFQNRRQKLKKQLQQASAINSSQLLKGC' A
#
# COMPACT_ATOMS: atom_id res chain seq x y z
N SER A 1 22.86 11.78 14.84
CA SER A 1 21.77 10.79 14.70
C SER A 1 21.54 10.48 13.24
N GLU A 2 22.18 9.42 12.76
CA GLU A 2 22.26 9.01 11.37
C GLU A 2 20.89 8.74 10.77
N ARG A 3 20.45 9.62 9.87
CA ARG A 3 19.35 9.31 8.95
C ARG A 3 19.92 8.42 7.86
N GLU A 4 20.13 7.15 8.20
CA GLU A 4 20.50 6.11 7.24
C GLU A 4 19.42 6.09 6.15
N ILE A 5 19.76 6.57 4.95
CA ILE A 5 18.88 6.49 3.78
C ILE A 5 18.83 5.00 3.40
N LYS A 6 17.93 4.26 4.07
CA LYS A 6 17.71 2.84 3.83
C LYS A 6 17.39 2.64 2.36
N ARG A 7 18.33 2.03 1.64
CA ARG A 7 18.17 1.60 0.24
C ARG A 7 16.80 0.95 0.08
N ARG A 8 16.14 1.22 -1.04
CA ARG A 8 14.81 0.72 -1.40
C ARG A 8 14.87 -0.82 -1.53
N ASN A 9 14.85 -1.53 -0.40
CA ASN A 9 14.80 -2.99 -0.43
C ASN A 9 13.43 -3.40 -0.96
N ARG A 10 13.43 -4.23 -2.01
CA ARG A 10 12.21 -4.90 -2.46
C ARG A 10 11.71 -5.76 -1.29
N LEU A 11 10.44 -5.61 -0.97
CA LEU A 11 9.79 -6.43 0.03
C LEU A 11 9.77 -7.88 -0.46
N ASN A 12 10.08 -8.81 0.44
CA ASN A 12 9.99 -10.22 0.11
C ASN A 12 8.50 -10.64 -0.04
N PRO A 13 8.20 -11.73 -0.76
CA PRO A 13 6.82 -12.16 -1.00
C PRO A 13 6.03 -12.43 0.29
N GLN A 14 6.68 -12.95 1.33
CA GLN A 14 6.06 -13.24 2.63
C GLN A 14 5.61 -11.95 3.35
N GLN A 15 6.49 -10.92 3.39
CA GLN A 15 6.20 -9.58 3.91
C GLN A 15 5.03 -8.97 3.15
N VAL A 16 5.03 -9.07 1.82
CA VAL A 16 3.93 -8.54 0.99
C VAL A 16 2.62 -9.26 1.30
N SER A 17 2.62 -10.59 1.40
CA SER A 17 1.43 -11.38 1.72
C SER A 17 0.82 -10.95 3.05
N ARG A 18 1.66 -10.81 4.08
CA ARG A 18 1.23 -10.39 5.41
C ARG A 18 0.69 -8.96 5.44
N LEU A 19 1.34 -8.03 4.74
CA LEU A 19 0.86 -6.65 4.58
C LEU A 19 -0.52 -6.61 3.88
N ILE A 20 -0.73 -7.45 2.87
CA ILE A 20 -2.03 -7.58 2.17
C ILE A 20 -3.09 -8.15 3.10
N GLN A 21 -2.77 -9.19 3.89
CA GLN A 21 -3.72 -9.78 4.86
C GLN A 21 -4.24 -8.73 5.83
N VAL A 22 -3.36 -7.91 6.42
CA VAL A 22 -3.76 -6.82 7.31
C VAL A 22 -4.53 -5.74 6.55
N PHE A 23 -4.14 -5.40 5.31
CA PHE A 23 -4.85 -4.43 4.49
C PHE A 23 -6.30 -4.81 4.20
N ARG A 24 -6.59 -6.10 4.04
CA ARG A 24 -7.96 -6.61 3.85
C ARG A 24 -8.84 -6.39 5.09
N GLN A 25 -8.24 -6.41 6.29
CA GLN A 25 -8.95 -6.14 7.55
C GLN A 25 -9.08 -4.64 7.81
N THR A 26 -8.02 -3.87 7.55
CA THR A 26 -8.02 -2.42 7.74
C THR A 26 -7.12 -1.71 6.73
N THR A 27 -7.72 -0.78 5.99
CA THR A 27 -6.99 0.06 5.01
C THR A 27 -6.21 1.20 5.68
N LYS A 28 -6.51 1.49 6.95
CA LYS A 28 -5.92 2.56 7.78
C LYS A 28 -5.52 1.98 9.15
N PRO A 29 -4.46 1.16 9.22
CA PRO A 29 -4.01 0.58 10.49
C PRO A 29 -3.56 1.68 11.47
N ARG A 30 -3.99 1.56 12.73
CA ARG A 30 -3.54 2.42 13.83
C ARG A 30 -2.02 2.28 14.04
N THR A 31 -1.42 3.23 14.76
CA THR A 31 0.03 3.25 15.02
C THR A 31 0.52 1.97 15.70
N GLU A 32 -0.25 1.42 16.62
CA GLU A 32 0.09 0.16 17.31
C GLU A 32 0.13 -1.03 16.35
N VAL A 33 -0.90 -1.20 15.51
CA VAL A 33 -0.97 -2.27 14.50
C VAL A 33 0.23 -2.19 13.55
N ARG A 34 0.58 -0.98 13.10
CA ARG A 34 1.75 -0.78 12.23
C ARG A 34 3.05 -1.13 12.95
N ARG A 35 3.18 -0.83 14.25
CA ARG A 35 4.39 -1.13 15.04
C ARG A 35 4.54 -2.64 15.24
N ASN A 36 3.45 -3.33 15.55
CA ASN A 36 3.45 -4.78 15.71
C ASN A 36 3.79 -5.47 14.38
N LEU A 37 3.18 -5.02 13.28
CA LEU A 37 3.48 -5.54 11.95
C LEU A 37 4.94 -5.28 11.52
N ALA A 38 5.48 -4.12 11.89
CA ALA A 38 6.89 -3.80 11.64
C ALA A 38 7.83 -4.73 12.40
N LYS A 39 7.53 -5.04 13.68
CA LYS A 39 8.28 -6.02 14.47
C LYS A 39 8.18 -7.43 13.87
N GLU A 40 6.97 -7.86 13.54
CA GLU A 40 6.70 -9.18 12.93
C GLU A 40 7.47 -9.37 11.62
N LEU A 41 7.56 -8.32 10.80
CA LEU A 41 8.18 -8.38 9.47
C LEU A 41 9.67 -8.01 9.45
N GLY A 42 10.27 -7.66 10.59
CA GLY A 42 11.65 -7.16 10.66
C GLY A 42 11.84 -5.84 9.90
N MET A 43 10.79 -5.02 9.81
CA MET A 43 10.77 -3.79 9.02
C MET A 43 10.69 -2.55 9.89
N HIS A 44 11.00 -1.38 9.32
CA HIS A 44 10.77 -0.12 10.01
C HIS A 44 9.28 0.28 9.96
N HIS A 45 8.75 0.83 11.05
CA HIS A 45 7.36 1.32 11.12
C HIS A 45 7.01 2.29 9.98
N ARG A 46 7.97 3.14 9.57
CA ARG A 46 7.78 4.05 8.44
C ARG A 46 7.61 3.32 7.11
N ALA A 47 8.31 2.21 6.89
CA ALA A 47 8.20 1.42 5.67
C ALA A 47 6.80 0.80 5.54
N VAL A 48 6.26 0.26 6.65
CA VAL A 48 4.88 -0.21 6.73
C VAL A 48 3.92 0.93 6.38
N GLN A 49 4.09 2.12 7.00
CA GLN A 49 3.25 3.28 6.69
C GLN A 49 3.26 3.66 5.20
N ILE A 50 4.44 3.73 4.58
CA ILE A 50 4.60 4.05 3.15
C ILE A 50 3.91 3.00 2.29
N TRP A 51 4.06 1.71 2.64
CA TRP A 51 3.40 0.63 1.91
C TRP A 51 1.88 0.78 1.92
N PHE A 52 1.28 1.06 3.08
CA PHE A 52 -0.17 1.29 3.19
C PHE A 52 -0.62 2.54 2.43
N GLN A 53 0.18 3.61 2.44
CA GLN A 53 -0.08 4.83 1.64
C GLN A 53 -0.08 4.50 0.14
N ASN A 54 0.96 3.84 -0.35
CA ASN A 54 1.10 3.46 -1.76
C ASN A 54 0.00 2.48 -2.20
N ARG A 55 -0.36 1.51 -1.34
CA ARG A 55 -1.43 0.56 -1.62
C ARG A 55 -2.78 1.26 -1.78
N ARG A 56 -3.09 2.24 -0.92
CA ARG A 56 -4.31 3.06 -1.05
C ARG A 56 -4.28 3.94 -2.30
N GLN A 57 -3.15 4.56 -2.63
CA GLN A 57 -3.02 5.33 -3.86
C GLN A 57 -3.27 4.45 -5.09
N LYS A 58 -2.72 3.22 -5.11
CA LYS A 58 -2.99 2.26 -6.19
C LYS A 58 -4.49 1.92 -6.28
N LEU A 59 -5.14 1.64 -5.15
CA LEU A 59 -6.58 1.38 -5.11
C LEU A 59 -7.38 2.58 -5.63
N LYS A 60 -7.05 3.80 -5.19
CA LYS A 60 -7.70 5.03 -5.68
C LYS A 60 -7.55 5.18 -7.20
N LYS A 61 -6.34 4.98 -7.73
CA LYS A 61 -6.09 5.03 -9.18
C LYS A 61 -6.88 3.95 -9.93
N GLN A 62 -6.97 2.73 -9.39
CA GLN A 62 -7.76 1.65 -9.99
C GLN A 62 -9.25 1.97 -10.01
N LEU A 63 -9.80 2.55 -8.93
CA LEU A 63 -11.19 3.00 -8.89
C LEU A 63 -11.46 4.14 -9.88
N GLN A 64 -10.54 5.10 -9.98
CA GLN A 64 -10.63 6.20 -10.96
C GLN A 64 -10.55 5.71 -12.41
N GLN A 65 -9.68 4.73 -12.69
CA GLN A 65 -9.60 4.08 -14.01
C GLN A 65 -10.85 3.27 -14.30
N ALA A 66 -11.38 2.52 -13.33
CA ALA A 66 -12.64 1.79 -13.49
C ALA A 66 -13.83 2.73 -13.75
N SER A 67 -13.90 3.88 -13.07
CA SER A 67 -14.90 4.91 -13.39
C SER A 67 -14.67 5.55 -14.75
N ALA A 68 -13.42 5.76 -15.16
CA ALA A 68 -13.07 6.32 -16.46
C ALA A 68 -13.34 5.33 -17.61
N ILE A 69 -13.25 4.02 -17.39
CA ILE A 69 -13.62 2.98 -18.37
C ILE A 69 -15.14 2.96 -18.57
N ASN A 70 -15.92 3.10 -17.50
CA ASN A 70 -17.38 3.21 -17.60
C ASN A 70 -17.84 4.50 -18.32
N SER A 71 -17.11 5.62 -18.20
CA SER A 71 -17.43 6.85 -18.93
C SER A 71 -16.82 6.94 -20.33
N SER A 72 -15.78 6.17 -20.65
CA SER A 72 -15.16 6.14 -21.98
C SER A 72 -15.83 5.17 -22.97
N GLN A 73 -16.79 4.35 -22.52
CA GLN A 73 -17.71 3.64 -23.41
C GLN A 73 -18.78 4.54 -24.04
N LEU A 74 -18.87 5.83 -23.67
CA LEU A 74 -19.85 6.78 -24.20
C LEU A 74 -19.27 7.82 -25.17
N LEU A 75 -17.99 7.71 -25.57
CA LEU A 75 -17.34 8.64 -26.51
C LEU A 75 -16.44 7.91 -27.53
N LYS A 76 -16.90 6.79 -28.08
CA LYS A 76 -16.38 6.23 -29.34
C LYS A 76 -17.51 6.25 -30.37
N GLY A 77 -17.77 7.44 -30.90
CA GLY A 77 -18.83 7.71 -31.85
C GLY A 77 -18.70 9.12 -32.39
N CYS A 78 -17.53 9.42 -32.97
CA CYS A 78 -17.22 10.44 -33.97
C CYS A 78 -15.82 10.14 -34.50
#